data_AF-A0A644TPH8-F1
#
_entry.id   AF-A0A644TPH8-F1
#
_cell.length_a   1.000
_cell.length_b   1.000
_cell.length_c   1.000
_cell.angle_alpha   90.00
_cell.angle_beta   90.00
_cell.angle_gamma   90.00
#
_symmetry.space_group_name_H-M   'P 1'
#
loop_
_entity.id
_entity.type
_entity.pdbx_description
1 polymer ?
#
loop_
_entity_poly.entity_id
_entity_poly.type
_entity_poly.pdbx_seq_one_letter_code
_entity_poly.pdbx_strand_id
1 'polypeptide(L)'
;MLNDSKKLKTINRLGYFLIILFVFANNLSTAFVWISIISMIILAGYKFRRYKEDMSWPEPIIVKGMAIFIFFLILSSLFSVDRAKSLDIAFNHFKIMLPFFLPFLFVKTRRQLIIVILALGLALSIPSVHGIYQGIHGDFRVKSFFSNPMLLGGLLSLSIPFYYVLALEKDYLCNNKVRLFCGAVAALGAIALVYNGTRGVWVAVVVVFILHLLSVFFRNPKIGIILTIIFCISGGLLLQSAQIQTRVKSITSTKNISNTERLLMWESSIKMAKDYPITGVGLGNFNKFEMEQYISPKAKLPTAHVHAHNNLFHFLAETGILGLSGFIIMFYSIFCGLMPRRRQVIIKAAILVTVSLLIHGMTEYNFGHREGMRIYWFILGLALCLQKNAKE
;
A
#
# COMPACT_ATOMS: atom_id res chain seq x y z
N MET A 1 -18.46 -35.48 14.95
CA MET A 1 -17.44 -35.70 13.89
C MET A 1 -17.93 -35.35 12.47
N LEU A 2 -18.84 -36.10 11.83
CA LEU A 2 -19.33 -35.76 10.46
C LEU A 2 -19.99 -34.38 10.35
N ASN A 3 -20.78 -33.98 11.37
CA ASN A 3 -21.45 -32.68 11.42
C ASN A 3 -20.46 -31.50 11.62
N ASP A 4 -19.37 -31.74 12.37
CA ASP A 4 -18.34 -30.72 12.63
C ASP A 4 -17.48 -30.44 11.39
N SER A 5 -17.12 -31.49 10.64
CA SER A 5 -16.42 -31.34 9.36
C SER A 5 -17.24 -30.55 8.33
N LYS A 6 -18.56 -30.82 8.25
CA LYS A 6 -19.47 -30.07 7.38
C LYS A 6 -19.56 -28.59 7.79
N LYS A 7 -19.70 -28.31 9.09
CA LYS A 7 -19.72 -26.93 9.62
C LYS A 7 -18.43 -26.17 9.33
N LEU A 8 -17.26 -26.76 9.58
CA LEU A 8 -15.97 -26.14 9.28
C LEU A 8 -15.83 -25.80 7.79
N LYS A 9 -16.22 -26.73 6.89
CA LYS A 9 -16.23 -26.47 5.44
C LYS A 9 -17.12 -25.30 5.06
N THR A 10 -18.32 -25.19 5.66
CA THR A 10 -19.22 -24.06 5.43
C THR A 10 -18.61 -22.73 5.90
N ILE A 11 -18.01 -22.69 7.09
CA ILE A 11 -17.35 -21.49 7.62
C ILE A 11 -16.19 -21.05 6.72
N ASN A 12 -15.34 -22.00 6.30
CA ASN A 12 -14.22 -21.69 5.40
C ASN A 12 -14.71 -21.18 4.04
N ARG A 13 -15.80 -21.75 3.49
CA ARG A 13 -16.42 -21.24 2.25
C ARG A 13 -16.99 -19.83 2.41
N LEU A 14 -17.70 -19.57 3.50
CA LEU A 14 -18.30 -18.27 3.78
C LEU A 14 -17.21 -17.20 3.98
N GLY A 15 -16.20 -17.47 4.80
CA GLY A 15 -15.08 -16.55 5.01
C GLY A 15 -14.30 -16.30 3.71
N TYR A 16 -14.11 -17.32 2.88
CA TYR A 16 -13.50 -17.16 1.56
C TYR A 16 -14.35 -16.27 0.63
N PHE A 17 -15.68 -16.42 0.61
CA PHE A 17 -16.58 -15.54 -0.13
C PHE A 17 -16.49 -14.09 0.37
N LEU A 18 -16.43 -13.89 1.69
CA LEU A 18 -16.27 -12.56 2.29
C LEU A 18 -14.93 -11.90 1.93
N ILE A 19 -13.86 -12.68 1.68
CA ILE A 19 -12.62 -12.14 1.12
C ILE A 19 -12.85 -11.57 -0.28
N ILE A 20 -13.57 -12.28 -1.14
CA ILE A 20 -13.89 -11.79 -2.50
C ILE A 20 -14.75 -10.52 -2.42
N LEU A 21 -15.76 -10.50 -1.54
CA LEU A 21 -16.57 -9.31 -1.30
C LEU A 21 -15.72 -8.12 -0.82
N PHE A 22 -14.82 -8.34 0.15
CA PHE A 22 -13.89 -7.31 0.65
C PHE A 22 -13.08 -6.69 -0.48
N VAL A 23 -12.53 -7.52 -1.37
CA VAL A 23 -11.69 -7.10 -2.49
C VAL A 23 -12.44 -6.14 -3.44
N PHE A 24 -13.67 -6.50 -3.85
CA PHE A 24 -14.48 -5.64 -4.72
C PHE A 24 -15.03 -4.41 -3.98
N ALA A 25 -15.41 -4.57 -2.71
CA ALA A 25 -15.94 -3.48 -1.90
C ALA A 25 -14.91 -2.39 -1.61
N ASN A 26 -13.61 -2.71 -1.58
CA ASN A 26 -12.55 -1.75 -1.21
C ASN A 26 -12.58 -0.44 -2.01
N ASN A 27 -12.92 -0.51 -3.30
CA ASN A 27 -12.96 0.65 -4.19
C ASN A 27 -14.36 1.25 -4.38
N LEU A 28 -15.41 0.62 -3.84
CA LEU A 28 -16.80 0.97 -4.11
C LEU A 28 -17.54 1.44 -2.86
N SER A 29 -17.30 0.82 -1.70
CA SER A 29 -18.05 1.10 -0.48
C SER A 29 -17.30 0.70 0.78
N THR A 30 -16.99 1.71 1.60
CA THR A 30 -16.39 1.51 2.93
C THR A 30 -17.31 0.72 3.87
N ALA A 31 -18.64 0.84 3.73
CA ALA A 31 -19.58 0.08 4.54
C ALA A 31 -19.46 -1.43 4.27
N PHE A 32 -19.46 -1.84 2.99
CA PHE A 32 -19.31 -3.25 2.61
C PHE A 32 -17.94 -3.83 2.99
N VAL A 33 -16.89 -3.02 3.00
CA VAL A 33 -15.57 -3.43 3.53
C VAL A 33 -15.68 -3.80 5.00
N TRP A 34 -16.28 -2.93 5.83
CA TRP A 34 -16.41 -3.18 7.26
C TRP A 34 -17.35 -4.34 7.58
N ILE A 35 -18.47 -4.47 6.86
CA ILE A 35 -19.36 -5.64 6.98
C ILE A 35 -18.58 -6.93 6.72
N SER A 36 -17.74 -6.95 5.67
CA SER A 36 -16.92 -8.10 5.33
C SER A 36 -15.89 -8.41 6.42
N ILE A 37 -15.15 -7.41 6.89
CA ILE A 37 -14.12 -7.58 7.94
C ILE A 37 -14.74 -8.06 9.25
N ILE A 38 -15.80 -7.41 9.72
CA ILE A 38 -16.47 -7.75 10.98
C ILE A 38 -17.04 -9.18 10.92
N SER A 39 -17.71 -9.52 9.81
CA SER A 39 -18.22 -10.89 9.60
C SER A 39 -17.10 -11.93 9.63
N MET A 40 -15.97 -11.64 9.00
CA MET A 40 -14.78 -12.51 9.04
C MET A 40 -14.18 -12.62 10.45
N ILE A 41 -14.16 -11.55 11.24
CA ILE A 41 -13.68 -11.58 12.63
C ILE A 41 -14.60 -12.44 13.50
N ILE A 42 -15.92 -12.35 13.34
CA ILE A 42 -16.89 -13.18 14.06
C ILE A 42 -16.66 -14.67 13.72
N LEU A 43 -16.53 -14.99 12.42
CA LEU A 43 -16.22 -16.35 11.97
C LEU A 43 -14.87 -16.84 12.51
N ALA A 44 -13.86 -15.97 12.56
CA ALA A 44 -12.55 -16.29 13.11
C ALA A 44 -12.62 -16.56 14.62
N GLY A 45 -13.41 -15.79 15.38
CA GLY A 45 -13.64 -16.03 16.81
C GLY A 45 -14.34 -17.36 17.08
N TYR A 46 -15.35 -17.71 16.27
CA TYR A 46 -15.98 -19.02 16.35
C TYR A 46 -15.00 -20.16 16.01
N LYS A 47 -14.20 -19.98 14.95
CA LYS A 47 -13.17 -20.93 14.53
C LYS A 47 -12.08 -21.10 15.58
N PHE A 48 -11.64 -20.03 16.24
CA PHE A 48 -10.66 -20.08 17.32
C PHE A 48 -11.14 -20.94 18.50
N ARG A 49 -12.43 -20.86 18.84
CA ARG A 49 -13.02 -21.65 19.93
C ARG A 49 -13.24 -23.12 19.60
N ARG A 50 -13.53 -23.46 18.34
CA ARG A 50 -13.98 -24.82 17.95
C ARG A 50 -13.01 -25.59 17.06
N TYR A 51 -12.17 -24.89 16.30
CA TYR A 51 -11.32 -25.43 15.23
C TYR A 51 -9.95 -24.73 15.19
N LYS A 52 -9.33 -24.54 16.36
CA LYS A 52 -8.04 -23.84 16.52
C LYS A 52 -6.94 -24.43 15.61
N GLU A 53 -6.96 -25.74 15.41
CA GLU A 53 -5.99 -26.47 14.57
C GLU A 53 -6.07 -26.09 13.07
N ASP A 54 -7.23 -25.65 12.58
CA ASP A 54 -7.38 -25.18 11.19
C ASP A 54 -6.93 -23.72 11.01
N MET A 55 -6.46 -23.04 12.06
CA MET A 55 -6.00 -21.65 11.98
C MET A 55 -4.53 -21.56 11.62
N SER A 56 -4.24 -20.80 10.56
CA SER A 56 -2.88 -20.43 10.21
C SER A 56 -2.55 -19.08 10.86
N TRP A 57 -1.31 -18.91 11.31
CA TRP A 57 -0.86 -17.68 11.97
C TRP A 57 0.32 -17.05 11.24
N PRO A 58 0.34 -15.70 11.13
CA PRO A 58 1.42 -14.94 10.51
C PRO A 58 2.77 -15.12 11.21
N GLU A 59 3.82 -14.65 10.55
CA GLU A 59 5.18 -14.64 11.10
C GLU A 59 5.25 -13.76 12.36
N PRO A 60 5.72 -14.30 13.51
CA PRO A 60 5.74 -13.56 14.77
C PRO A 60 6.52 -12.25 14.72
N ILE A 61 7.60 -12.18 13.94
CA ILE A 61 8.41 -10.95 13.80
C ILE A 61 7.58 -9.80 13.22
N ILE A 62 6.75 -10.07 12.21
CA ILE A 62 5.90 -9.05 11.57
C ILE A 62 4.83 -8.57 12.56
N VAL A 63 4.15 -9.50 13.23
CA VAL A 63 3.11 -9.16 14.22
C VAL A 63 3.67 -8.35 15.37
N LYS A 64 4.85 -8.71 15.88
CA LYS A 64 5.55 -7.95 16.92
C LYS A 64 5.88 -6.53 16.44
N GLY A 65 6.40 -6.36 15.23
CA GLY A 65 6.67 -5.05 14.64
C GLY A 65 5.41 -4.18 14.52
N MET A 66 4.30 -4.77 14.04
CA MET A 66 3.00 -4.09 13.98
C MET A 66 2.49 -3.70 15.38
N ALA A 67 2.60 -4.60 16.36
CA ALA A 67 2.17 -4.34 17.73
C ALA A 67 3.00 -3.22 18.39
N ILE A 68 4.33 -3.20 18.18
CA ILE A 68 5.21 -2.13 18.67
C ILE A 68 4.78 -0.79 18.08
N PHE A 69 4.53 -0.73 16.77
CA PHE A 69 4.06 0.51 16.14
C PHE A 69 2.75 1.00 16.73
N ILE A 70 1.74 0.14 16.87
CA ILE A 70 0.44 0.52 17.43
C ILE A 70 0.57 0.92 18.90
N PHE A 71 1.40 0.21 19.68
CA PHE A 71 1.70 0.58 21.05
C PHE A 71 2.32 1.98 21.15
N PHE A 72 3.29 2.31 20.27
CA PHE A 72 3.90 3.63 20.24
C PHE A 72 2.93 4.72 19.78
N LEU A 73 2.02 4.43 18.83
CA LEU A 73 0.96 5.37 18.48
C LEU A 73 0.03 5.65 19.67
N ILE A 74 -0.41 4.61 20.37
CA ILE A 74 -1.28 4.76 21.56
C ILE A 74 -0.55 5.56 22.64
N LEU A 75 0.71 5.20 22.94
CA LEU A 75 1.51 5.87 23.95
C LEU A 75 1.68 7.35 23.61
N SER A 76 1.99 7.68 22.35
CA SER A 76 2.07 9.06 21.87
C SER A 76 0.74 9.81 22.01
N SER A 77 -0.39 9.15 21.70
CA SER A 77 -1.72 9.74 21.81
C SER A 77 -2.15 10.07 23.24
N LEU A 78 -1.66 9.34 24.25
CA LEU A 78 -1.97 9.61 25.66
C LEU A 78 -1.40 10.96 26.13
N PHE A 79 -0.30 11.41 25.52
CA PHE A 79 0.35 12.69 25.81
C PHE A 79 -0.02 13.80 24.82
N SER A 80 -0.95 13.54 23.89
CA SER A 80 -1.45 14.53 22.93
C SER A 80 -2.30 15.61 23.61
N VAL A 81 -2.29 16.82 23.02
CA VAL A 81 -3.16 17.94 23.40
C VAL A 81 -4.65 17.58 23.22
N ASP A 82 -4.98 16.81 22.17
CA ASP A 82 -6.33 16.26 21.95
C ASP A 82 -6.28 14.72 21.98
N ARG A 83 -6.34 14.18 23.19
CA ARG A 83 -6.21 12.73 23.45
C ARG A 83 -7.28 11.91 22.74
N ALA A 84 -8.54 12.35 22.76
CA ALA A 84 -9.66 11.60 22.20
C ALA A 84 -9.51 11.45 20.69
N LYS A 85 -9.21 12.55 19.99
CA LYS A 85 -8.95 12.55 18.56
C LYS A 85 -7.70 11.72 18.20
N SER A 86 -6.61 11.89 18.94
CA SER A 86 -5.37 11.15 18.68
C SER A 86 -5.54 9.64 18.92
N LEU A 87 -6.32 9.23 19.92
CA LEU A 87 -6.63 7.82 20.16
C LEU A 87 -7.54 7.24 19.08
N ASP A 88 -8.54 7.97 18.58
CA ASP A 88 -9.35 7.50 17.44
C ASP A 88 -8.49 7.28 16.19
N ILE A 89 -7.54 8.19 15.93
CA ILE A 89 -6.63 8.07 14.78
C ILE A 89 -5.65 6.90 14.97
N ALA A 90 -5.11 6.68 16.17
CA ALA A 90 -4.31 5.49 16.47
C ALA A 90 -5.13 4.20 16.24
N PHE A 91 -6.39 4.18 16.68
CA PHE A 91 -7.29 3.05 16.46
C PHE A 91 -7.64 2.85 14.97
N ASN A 92 -7.75 3.93 14.20
CA ASN A 92 -7.92 3.87 12.75
C ASN A 92 -6.71 3.21 12.06
N HIS A 93 -5.48 3.48 12.52
CA HIS A 93 -4.28 2.78 12.04
C HIS A 93 -4.27 1.29 12.42
N PHE A 94 -4.76 0.91 13.61
CA PHE A 94 -4.94 -0.51 13.93
C PHE A 94 -5.95 -1.18 12.97
N LYS A 95 -7.11 -0.55 12.80
CA LYS A 95 -8.19 -0.99 11.94
C LYS A 95 -7.74 -1.23 10.49
N ILE A 96 -6.87 -0.36 9.97
CA ILE A 96 -6.38 -0.47 8.59
C ILE A 96 -5.45 -1.66 8.36
N MET A 97 -4.83 -2.18 9.43
CA MET A 97 -3.92 -3.31 9.39
C MET A 97 -4.63 -4.66 9.43
N LEU A 98 -5.90 -4.70 9.84
CA LEU A 98 -6.69 -5.94 9.95
C LEU A 98 -6.71 -6.81 8.67
N PRO A 99 -6.75 -6.25 7.45
CA PRO A 99 -6.70 -7.04 6.21
C PRO A 99 -5.48 -7.96 6.08
N PHE A 100 -4.38 -7.67 6.78
CA PHE A 100 -3.21 -8.54 6.83
C PHE A 100 -3.52 -9.96 7.32
N PHE A 101 -4.43 -10.09 8.29
CA PHE A 101 -4.73 -11.37 8.92
C PHE A 101 -5.74 -12.21 8.13
N LEU A 102 -6.56 -11.60 7.27
CA LEU A 102 -7.69 -12.27 6.61
C LEU A 102 -7.27 -13.46 5.74
N PRO A 103 -6.20 -13.38 4.92
CA PRO A 103 -5.77 -14.51 4.10
C PRO A 103 -5.41 -15.76 4.92
N PHE A 104 -4.76 -15.61 6.08
CA PHE A 104 -4.37 -16.73 6.95
C PHE A 104 -5.59 -17.51 7.48
N LEU A 105 -6.71 -16.82 7.66
CA LEU A 105 -7.92 -17.38 8.26
C LEU A 105 -8.70 -18.24 7.27
N PHE A 106 -8.81 -17.81 6.01
CA PHE A 106 -9.78 -18.38 5.04
C PHE A 106 -9.18 -18.78 3.67
N VAL A 107 -7.94 -18.41 3.34
CA VAL A 107 -7.27 -18.91 2.13
C VAL A 107 -6.47 -20.16 2.51
N LYS A 108 -6.94 -21.32 2.05
CA LYS A 108 -6.39 -22.64 2.44
C LYS A 108 -5.67 -23.38 1.33
N THR A 109 -5.97 -23.03 0.09
CA THR A 109 -5.41 -23.72 -1.08
C THR A 109 -4.78 -22.75 -2.06
N ARG A 110 -3.81 -23.24 -2.82
CA ARG A 110 -3.21 -22.49 -3.94
C ARG A 110 -4.26 -22.00 -4.94
N ARG A 111 -5.28 -22.81 -5.24
CA ARG A 111 -6.37 -22.41 -6.15
C ARG A 111 -7.13 -21.21 -5.61
N GLN A 112 -7.46 -21.21 -4.32
CA GLN A 112 -8.09 -20.06 -3.66
C GLN A 112 -7.20 -18.81 -3.71
N LEU A 113 -5.90 -18.95 -3.42
CA LEU A 113 -4.95 -17.85 -3.51
C LEU A 113 -4.93 -17.23 -4.92
N ILE A 114 -4.85 -18.06 -5.97
CA ILE A 114 -4.86 -17.58 -7.36
C ILE A 114 -6.18 -16.85 -7.66
N ILE A 115 -7.34 -17.42 -7.30
CA ILE A 115 -8.63 -16.77 -7.55
C ILE A 115 -8.73 -15.42 -6.83
N VAL A 116 -8.23 -15.30 -5.59
CA VAL A 116 -8.20 -14.04 -4.85
C VAL A 116 -7.29 -13.02 -5.53
N ILE A 117 -6.12 -13.43 -6.02
CA ILE A 117 -5.21 -12.56 -6.80
C ILE A 117 -5.88 -12.08 -8.09
N LEU A 118 -6.61 -12.95 -8.79
CA LEU A 118 -7.36 -12.58 -10.00
C LEU A 118 -8.51 -11.62 -9.68
N ALA A 119 -9.29 -11.90 -8.62
CA ALA A 119 -10.37 -11.03 -8.16
C ALA A 119 -9.85 -9.65 -7.76
N LEU A 120 -8.70 -9.59 -7.07
CA LEU A 120 -8.02 -8.34 -6.73
C LEU A 120 -7.60 -7.57 -7.97
N GLY A 121 -7.15 -8.26 -9.02
CA GLY A 121 -6.71 -7.64 -10.26
C GLY A 121 -7.89 -7.07 -11.05
N LEU A 122 -9.02 -7.78 -11.04
CA LEU A 122 -10.28 -7.28 -11.61
C LEU A 122 -10.76 -6.05 -10.85
N ALA A 123 -10.81 -6.12 -9.51
CA ALA A 123 -11.26 -5.01 -8.67
C ALA A 123 -10.38 -3.75 -8.81
N LEU A 124 -9.06 -3.92 -8.98
CA LEU A 124 -8.11 -2.81 -9.19
C LEU A 124 -8.12 -2.29 -10.64
N SER A 125 -8.53 -3.11 -11.61
CA SER A 125 -8.69 -2.67 -13.00
C SER A 125 -9.87 -1.71 -13.18
N ILE A 126 -10.92 -1.82 -12.37
CA ILE A 126 -12.11 -0.94 -12.43
C ILE A 126 -11.73 0.55 -12.34
N PRO A 127 -11.03 1.02 -11.28
CA PRO A 127 -10.62 2.42 -11.20
C PRO A 127 -9.60 2.81 -12.29
N SER A 128 -8.75 1.88 -12.74
CA SER A 128 -7.81 2.13 -13.85
C SER A 128 -8.54 2.39 -15.17
N VAL A 129 -9.52 1.55 -15.54
CA VAL A 129 -10.32 1.72 -16.76
C VAL A 129 -11.09 3.02 -16.74
N HIS A 130 -11.75 3.35 -15.62
CA HIS A 130 -12.45 4.62 -15.47
C HIS A 130 -11.50 5.83 -15.50
N GLY A 131 -10.31 5.72 -14.91
CA GLY A 131 -9.27 6.76 -15.01
C GLY A 131 -8.77 6.95 -16.45
N ILE A 132 -8.58 5.88 -17.20
CA ILE A 132 -8.22 5.97 -18.63
C ILE A 132 -9.34 6.62 -19.43
N TYR A 133 -10.60 6.25 -19.16
CA TYR A 133 -11.77 6.89 -19.77
C TYR A 133 -11.77 8.41 -19.53
N GLN A 134 -11.58 8.86 -18.28
CA GLN A 134 -11.44 10.29 -17.94
C GLN A 134 -10.31 10.95 -18.74
N GLY A 135 -9.15 10.27 -18.83
CA GLY A 135 -7.97 10.76 -19.52
C GLY A 135 -8.17 10.97 -21.02
N ILE A 136 -8.82 10.01 -21.68
CA ILE A 136 -9.16 10.10 -23.12
C ILE A 136 -10.14 11.26 -23.38
N HIS A 137 -11.00 11.59 -22.41
CA HIS A 137 -11.95 12.70 -22.49
C HIS A 137 -11.37 14.05 -22.02
N GLY A 138 -10.04 14.15 -21.93
CA GLY A 138 -9.34 15.42 -21.73
C GLY A 138 -8.95 15.75 -20.28
N ASP A 139 -9.25 14.88 -19.30
CA ASP A 139 -8.77 15.08 -17.93
C ASP A 139 -7.30 14.62 -17.81
N PHE A 140 -6.38 15.58 -17.76
CA PHE A 140 -4.94 15.32 -17.54
C PHE A 140 -4.54 15.49 -16.07
N ARG A 141 -5.35 14.96 -15.14
CA ARG A 141 -5.02 14.72 -13.74
C ARG A 141 -6.02 13.72 -13.12
N VAL A 142 -6.23 12.60 -13.80
CA VAL A 142 -7.38 11.72 -13.50
C VAL A 142 -7.35 11.21 -12.06
N LYS A 143 -8.53 11.23 -11.43
CA LYS A 143 -8.76 10.75 -10.06
C LYS A 143 -9.66 9.52 -10.01
N SER A 144 -10.22 9.10 -11.14
CA SER A 144 -11.20 8.00 -11.21
C SER A 144 -12.37 8.27 -10.26
N PHE A 145 -12.74 7.30 -9.41
CA PHE A 145 -13.82 7.42 -8.42
C PHE A 145 -13.40 8.13 -7.12
N PHE A 146 -12.13 8.55 -7.00
CA PHE A 146 -11.58 9.11 -5.76
C PHE A 146 -11.75 10.62 -5.68
N SER A 147 -11.69 11.16 -4.47
CA SER A 147 -11.79 12.61 -4.22
C SER A 147 -10.59 13.38 -4.79
N ASN A 148 -9.41 12.75 -4.83
CA ASN A 148 -8.18 13.35 -5.31
C ASN A 148 -7.33 12.34 -6.13
N PRO A 149 -6.45 12.83 -7.03
CA PRO A 149 -5.60 11.97 -7.87
C PRO A 149 -4.53 11.19 -7.09
N MET A 150 -4.16 11.61 -5.88
CA MET A 150 -3.13 10.93 -5.07
C MET A 150 -3.64 9.61 -4.51
N LEU A 151 -4.94 9.47 -4.25
CA LEU A 151 -5.57 8.22 -3.84
C LEU A 151 -5.47 7.16 -4.95
N LEU A 152 -5.81 7.53 -6.19
CA LEU A 152 -5.61 6.65 -7.35
C LEU A 152 -4.13 6.31 -7.53
N GLY A 153 -3.25 7.32 -7.45
CA GLY A 153 -1.80 7.13 -7.52
C GLY A 153 -1.28 6.15 -6.45
N GLY A 154 -1.81 6.23 -5.23
CA GLY A 154 -1.52 5.29 -4.14
C GLY A 154 -1.87 3.86 -4.49
N LEU A 155 -3.08 3.62 -5.01
CA LEU A 155 -3.48 2.27 -5.46
C LEU A 155 -2.62 1.77 -6.61
N LEU A 156 -2.32 2.62 -7.60
CA LEU A 156 -1.45 2.29 -8.73
C LEU A 156 -0.01 1.97 -8.29
N SER A 157 0.49 2.68 -7.27
CA SER A 157 1.82 2.42 -6.68
C SER A 157 1.93 1.03 -6.05
N LEU A 158 0.80 0.42 -5.68
CA LEU A 158 0.75 -0.94 -5.13
C LEU A 158 0.43 -1.98 -6.21
N SER A 159 -0.56 -1.70 -7.07
CA SER A 159 -1.07 -2.66 -8.05
C SER A 159 -0.06 -2.95 -9.15
N ILE A 160 0.57 -1.92 -9.72
CA ILE A 160 1.51 -2.06 -10.83
C ILE A 160 2.66 -3.00 -10.45
N PRO A 161 3.46 -2.75 -9.38
CA PRO A 161 4.57 -3.63 -9.05
C PRO A 161 4.14 -5.05 -8.66
N PHE A 162 2.98 -5.21 -8.01
CA PHE A 162 2.47 -6.53 -7.64
C PHE A 162 2.18 -7.40 -8.87
N TYR A 163 1.36 -6.89 -9.80
CA TYR A 163 0.96 -7.63 -10.99
C TYR A 163 2.07 -7.72 -12.04
N TYR A 164 2.93 -6.71 -12.14
CA TYR A 164 4.12 -6.72 -13.02
C TYR A 164 5.05 -7.89 -12.69
N VAL A 165 5.39 -8.08 -11.41
CA VAL A 165 6.27 -9.18 -10.98
C VAL A 165 5.63 -10.54 -11.25
N LEU A 166 4.34 -10.69 -10.93
CA LEU A 166 3.59 -11.93 -11.18
C LEU A 166 3.46 -12.26 -12.67
N ALA A 167 3.44 -11.25 -13.54
CA ALA A 167 3.39 -11.43 -14.99
C ALA A 167 4.72 -11.94 -15.57
N LEU A 168 5.85 -11.38 -15.11
CA LEU A 168 7.16 -11.67 -15.69
C LEU A 168 7.82 -12.93 -15.13
N GLU A 169 7.72 -13.14 -13.82
CA GLU A 169 8.43 -14.24 -13.17
C GLU A 169 7.63 -15.55 -13.26
N LYS A 170 8.34 -16.65 -13.56
CA LYS A 170 7.75 -17.98 -13.58
C LYS A 170 7.80 -18.56 -12.17
N ASP A 171 6.67 -19.06 -11.71
CA ASP A 171 6.54 -19.77 -10.43
C ASP A 171 5.37 -20.75 -10.48
N TYR A 172 5.25 -21.59 -9.46
CA TYR A 172 4.11 -22.46 -9.29
C TYR A 172 2.78 -21.66 -9.34
N LEU A 173 2.71 -20.44 -8.82
CA LEU A 173 1.47 -19.64 -8.87
C LEU A 173 1.03 -19.20 -10.29
N CYS A 174 1.95 -19.21 -11.26
CA CYS A 174 1.84 -18.41 -12.47
C CYS A 174 1.85 -19.27 -13.74
N ASN A 175 0.72 -19.92 -14.07
CA ASN A 175 0.55 -20.47 -15.41
C ASN A 175 0.43 -19.34 -16.46
N ASN A 176 0.55 -19.66 -17.75
CA ASN A 176 0.57 -18.62 -18.80
C ASN A 176 -0.69 -17.75 -18.82
N LYS A 177 -1.87 -18.29 -18.50
CA LYS A 177 -3.13 -17.52 -18.45
C LYS A 177 -3.14 -16.53 -17.30
N VAL A 178 -2.72 -16.95 -16.10
CA VAL A 178 -2.60 -16.08 -14.92
C VAL A 178 -1.57 -14.99 -15.16
N ARG A 179 -0.43 -15.32 -15.78
CA ARG A 179 0.62 -14.35 -16.13
C ARG A 179 0.13 -13.31 -17.14
N LEU A 180 -0.59 -13.75 -18.18
CA LEU A 180 -1.19 -12.85 -19.16
C LEU A 180 -2.19 -11.90 -18.51
N PHE A 181 -3.06 -12.42 -17.64
CA PHE A 181 -3.98 -11.60 -16.86
C PHE A 181 -3.23 -10.56 -16.01
N CYS A 182 -2.20 -10.97 -15.26
CA CYS A 182 -1.41 -10.06 -14.43
C CYS A 182 -0.71 -9.00 -15.30
N GLY A 183 -0.21 -9.38 -16.48
CA GLY A 183 0.38 -8.45 -17.45
C GLY A 183 -0.63 -7.41 -17.93
N ALA A 184 -1.85 -7.82 -18.24
CA ALA A 184 -2.93 -6.91 -18.64
C ALA A 184 -3.31 -5.94 -17.51
N VAL A 185 -3.44 -6.42 -16.26
CA VAL A 185 -3.72 -5.56 -15.10
C VAL A 185 -2.60 -4.54 -14.88
N ALA A 186 -1.34 -4.97 -14.95
CA ALA A 186 -0.19 -4.08 -14.80
C ALA A 186 -0.13 -3.03 -15.93
N ALA A 187 -0.40 -3.42 -17.18
CA ALA A 187 -0.44 -2.52 -18.33
C ALA A 187 -1.57 -1.48 -18.20
N LEU A 188 -2.78 -1.90 -17.84
CA LEU A 188 -3.90 -1.00 -17.56
C LEU A 188 -3.55 -0.01 -16.43
N GLY A 189 -2.93 -0.50 -15.36
CA GLY A 189 -2.44 0.35 -14.27
C GLY A 189 -1.42 1.39 -14.75
N ALA A 190 -0.45 0.98 -15.58
CA ALA A 190 0.56 1.88 -16.12
C ALA A 190 -0.04 2.97 -17.04
N ILE A 191 -1.00 2.61 -17.91
CA ILE A 191 -1.69 3.60 -18.77
C ILE A 191 -2.50 4.58 -17.90
N ALA A 192 -3.23 4.08 -16.90
CA ALA A 192 -3.94 4.95 -15.96
C ALA A 192 -2.99 5.87 -15.18
N LEU A 193 -1.78 5.39 -14.85
CA LEU A 193 -0.77 6.18 -14.15
C LEU A 193 -0.21 7.33 -15.01
N VAL A 194 -0.12 7.14 -16.33
CA VAL A 194 0.28 8.20 -17.26
C VAL A 194 -0.74 9.34 -17.23
N TYR A 195 -2.04 9.04 -17.36
CA TYR A 195 -3.11 10.05 -17.27
C TYR A 195 -3.23 10.67 -15.86
N ASN A 196 -2.98 9.90 -14.80
CA ASN A 196 -3.02 10.39 -13.42
C ASN A 196 -1.89 11.38 -13.13
N GLY A 197 -0.70 11.15 -13.70
CA GLY A 197 0.42 12.08 -13.66
C GLY A 197 1.06 12.27 -12.29
N THR A 198 0.81 11.39 -11.31
CA THR A 198 1.42 11.50 -9.97
C THR A 198 2.91 11.19 -10.03
N ARG A 199 3.70 12.26 -10.09
CA ARG A 199 5.17 12.22 -10.20
C ARG A 199 5.85 11.32 -9.17
N GLY A 200 5.41 11.37 -7.91
CA GLY A 200 5.96 10.52 -6.85
C GLY A 200 5.76 9.03 -7.11
N VAL A 201 4.62 8.66 -7.71
CA VAL A 201 4.32 7.27 -8.10
C VAL A 201 5.12 6.87 -9.33
N TRP A 202 5.33 7.77 -10.30
CA TRP A 202 6.22 7.50 -11.43
C TRP A 202 7.63 7.13 -10.95
N VAL A 203 8.19 7.92 -10.02
CA VAL A 203 9.49 7.63 -9.41
C VAL A 203 9.47 6.28 -8.68
N ALA A 204 8.45 6.02 -7.85
CA ALA A 204 8.34 4.75 -7.11
C ALA A 204 8.31 3.53 -8.04
N VAL A 205 7.48 3.57 -9.10
CA VAL A 205 7.37 2.48 -10.08
C VAL A 205 8.66 2.29 -10.86
N VAL A 206 9.33 3.37 -11.29
CA VAL A 206 10.62 3.29 -12.00
C VAL A 206 11.69 2.66 -11.11
N VAL A 207 11.81 3.08 -9.85
CA VAL A 207 12.80 2.49 -8.93
C VAL A 207 12.52 1.01 -8.71
N VAL A 208 11.26 0.62 -8.51
CA VAL A 208 10.88 -0.79 -8.37
C VAL A 208 11.19 -1.60 -9.62
N PHE A 209 10.94 -1.04 -10.81
CA PHE A 209 11.30 -1.67 -12.07
C PHE A 209 12.82 -1.88 -12.17
N ILE A 210 13.63 -0.87 -11.83
CA ILE A 210 15.10 -0.97 -11.82
C ILE A 210 15.57 -2.05 -10.84
N LEU A 211 15.05 -2.05 -9.60
CA LEU A 211 15.41 -3.07 -8.60
C LEU A 211 15.06 -4.49 -9.07
N HIS A 212 13.89 -4.67 -9.68
CA HIS A 212 13.50 -5.94 -10.27
C HIS A 212 14.42 -6.32 -11.44
N LEU A 213 14.66 -5.38 -12.35
CA LEU A 213 15.52 -5.54 -13.52
C LEU A 213 16.94 -5.97 -13.12
N LEU A 214 17.55 -5.33 -12.12
CA LEU A 214 18.85 -5.72 -11.58
C LEU A 214 18.80 -7.17 -11.07
N SER A 215 17.75 -7.54 -10.32
CA SER A 215 17.59 -8.91 -9.83
C SER A 215 17.47 -9.95 -10.95
N VAL A 216 16.87 -9.58 -12.09
CA VAL A 216 16.74 -10.42 -13.29
C VAL A 216 18.07 -10.45 -14.04
N PHE A 217 18.75 -9.32 -14.20
CA PHE A 217 20.02 -9.21 -14.91
C PHE A 217 21.10 -10.10 -14.30
N PHE A 218 21.19 -10.15 -12.97
CA PHE A 218 22.11 -11.05 -12.25
C PHE A 218 21.76 -12.54 -12.40
N ARG A 219 20.52 -12.89 -12.78
CA ARG A 219 20.08 -14.28 -12.98
C ARG A 219 20.16 -14.69 -14.45
N ASN A 220 19.78 -13.80 -15.36
CA ASN A 220 19.71 -14.01 -16.78
C ASN A 220 19.91 -12.67 -17.53
N PRO A 221 21.16 -12.33 -17.91
CA PRO A 221 21.47 -11.03 -18.49
C PRO A 221 20.77 -10.81 -19.84
N LYS A 222 20.47 -11.87 -20.61
CA LYS A 222 19.74 -11.76 -21.88
C LYS A 222 18.34 -11.20 -21.67
N ILE A 223 17.60 -11.74 -20.69
CA ILE A 223 16.26 -11.23 -20.34
C ILE A 223 16.38 -9.81 -19.77
N GLY A 224 17.40 -9.57 -18.94
CA GLY A 224 17.69 -8.23 -18.43
C GLY A 224 17.85 -7.20 -19.55
N ILE A 225 18.68 -7.47 -20.55
CA ILE A 225 18.89 -6.58 -21.71
C ILE A 225 17.57 -6.31 -22.46
N ILE A 226 16.76 -7.35 -22.71
CA ILE A 226 15.46 -7.19 -23.40
C ILE A 226 14.54 -6.25 -22.60
N LEU A 227 14.43 -6.45 -21.28
CA LEU A 227 13.61 -5.60 -20.42
C LEU A 227 14.13 -4.16 -20.37
N THR A 228 15.44 -3.96 -20.36
CA THR A 228 16.07 -2.62 -20.45
C THR A 228 15.70 -1.93 -21.76
N ILE A 229 15.81 -2.63 -22.91
CA ILE A 229 15.47 -2.06 -24.22
C ILE A 229 13.99 -1.66 -24.26
N ILE A 230 13.09 -2.55 -23.83
CA ILE A 230 11.65 -2.25 -23.77
C ILE A 230 11.39 -1.02 -22.90
N PHE A 231 12.04 -0.93 -21.74
CA PHE A 231 11.91 0.20 -20.84
C PHE A 231 12.39 1.51 -21.50
N CYS A 232 13.58 1.51 -22.11
CA CYS A 232 14.12 2.69 -22.79
C CYS A 232 13.24 3.15 -23.97
N ILE A 233 12.74 2.22 -24.79
CA ILE A 233 11.84 2.54 -25.90
C ILE A 233 10.53 3.13 -25.36
N SER A 234 9.93 2.51 -24.35
CA SER A 234 8.68 3.00 -23.75
C SER A 234 8.85 4.40 -23.14
N GLY A 235 9.95 4.65 -22.42
CA GLY A 235 10.27 5.96 -21.87
C GLY A 235 10.51 7.00 -22.96
N GLY A 236 11.26 6.65 -24.01
CA GLY A 236 11.51 7.52 -25.15
C GLY A 236 10.23 7.93 -25.91
N LEU A 237 9.30 6.98 -26.10
CA LEU A 237 7.99 7.25 -26.71
C LEU A 237 7.13 8.17 -25.83
N LEU A 238 7.07 7.91 -24.52
CA LEU A 238 6.31 8.75 -23.59
C LEU A 238 6.86 10.18 -23.53
N LEU A 239 8.19 10.35 -23.62
CA LEU A 239 8.82 11.66 -23.63
C LEU A 239 8.51 12.49 -24.89
N GLN A 240 7.88 11.94 -25.93
CA GLN A 240 7.39 12.73 -27.06
C GLN A 240 6.19 13.62 -26.68
N SER A 241 5.47 13.30 -25.62
CA SER A 241 4.36 14.13 -25.11
C SER A 241 4.89 15.35 -24.36
N ALA A 242 4.50 16.56 -24.80
CA ALA A 242 4.82 17.82 -24.13
C ALA A 242 4.32 17.86 -22.68
N GLN A 243 3.15 17.26 -22.41
CA GLN A 243 2.59 17.13 -21.07
C GLN A 243 3.49 16.28 -20.17
N ILE A 244 3.95 15.13 -20.67
CA ILE A 244 4.86 14.24 -19.93
C ILE A 244 6.20 14.94 -19.69
N GLN A 245 6.78 15.59 -20.70
CA GLN A 245 8.02 16.36 -20.52
C GLN A 245 7.89 17.44 -19.44
N THR A 246 6.78 18.18 -19.43
CA THR A 246 6.52 19.22 -18.42
C THR A 246 6.46 18.61 -17.02
N ARG A 247 5.79 17.46 -16.88
CA ARG A 247 5.72 16.72 -15.61
C ARG A 247 7.09 16.22 -15.17
N VAL A 248 7.88 15.64 -16.06
CA VAL A 248 9.24 15.15 -15.78
C VAL A 248 10.17 16.30 -15.35
N LYS A 249 10.20 17.41 -16.10
CA LYS A 249 10.99 18.61 -15.75
C LYS A 249 10.60 19.20 -14.39
N SER A 250 9.35 19.04 -14.00
CA SER A 250 8.86 19.53 -12.71
C SER A 250 9.24 18.66 -11.49
N ILE A 251 9.77 17.44 -11.68
CA ILE A 251 10.09 16.52 -10.59
C ILE A 251 11.12 17.15 -9.62
N THR A 252 12.18 17.74 -10.16
CA THR A 252 13.27 18.35 -9.39
C THR A 252 13.24 19.88 -9.39
N SER A 253 12.20 20.49 -9.97
CA SER A 253 12.09 21.94 -10.08
C SER A 253 11.84 22.58 -8.72
N THR A 254 12.73 23.49 -8.33
CA THR A 254 12.61 24.34 -7.13
C THR A 254 11.63 25.50 -7.31
N LYS A 255 11.20 25.78 -8.54
CA LYS A 255 10.18 26.78 -8.88
C LYS A 255 8.76 26.21 -8.90
N ASN A 256 8.62 24.88 -8.83
CA ASN A 256 7.30 24.25 -8.83
C ASN A 256 6.62 24.43 -7.46
N ILE A 257 5.49 25.14 -7.43
CA ILE A 257 4.76 25.47 -6.19
C ILE A 257 4.53 24.22 -5.33
N SER A 258 4.03 23.12 -5.91
CA SER A 258 3.79 21.88 -5.16
C SER A 258 5.05 21.28 -4.52
N ASN A 259 6.24 21.48 -5.10
CA ASN A 259 7.48 21.02 -4.47
C ASN A 259 7.89 21.98 -3.35
N THR A 260 7.81 23.29 -3.59
CA THR A 260 8.15 24.31 -2.60
C THR A 260 7.26 24.19 -1.35
N GLU A 261 5.94 24.03 -1.51
CA GLU A 261 5.02 23.86 -0.36
C GLU A 261 5.37 22.62 0.47
N ARG A 262 5.75 21.51 -0.17
CA ARG A 262 6.16 20.29 0.56
C ARG A 262 7.42 20.53 1.40
N LEU A 263 8.40 21.26 0.87
CA LEU A 263 9.59 21.62 1.64
C LEU A 263 9.24 22.49 2.85
N LEU A 264 8.29 23.42 2.71
CA LEU A 264 7.80 24.22 3.82
C LEU A 264 7.06 23.38 4.86
N MET A 265 6.21 22.43 4.44
CA MET A 265 5.56 21.47 5.35
C MET A 265 6.57 20.60 6.11
N TRP A 266 7.67 20.21 5.47
CA TRP A 266 8.74 19.46 6.13
C TRP A 266 9.50 20.32 7.13
N GLU A 267 9.73 21.60 6.81
CA GLU A 267 10.27 22.58 7.75
C GLU A 267 9.35 22.72 8.98
N SER A 268 8.04 22.88 8.77
CA SER A 268 7.03 22.91 9.85
C SER A 268 7.10 21.63 10.69
N SER A 269 7.19 20.46 10.05
CA SER A 269 7.27 19.16 10.71
C SER A 269 8.51 19.06 11.62
N ILE A 270 9.66 19.54 11.16
CA ILE A 270 10.90 19.56 11.94
C ILE A 270 10.78 20.52 13.13
N LYS A 271 10.17 21.70 12.96
CA LYS A 271 9.95 22.66 14.07
C LYS A 271 9.05 22.06 15.14
N MET A 272 7.92 21.46 14.75
CA MET A 272 7.04 20.73 15.69
C MET A 272 7.80 19.66 16.46
N ALA A 273 8.65 18.89 15.79
CA ALA A 273 9.43 17.83 16.43
C ALA A 273 10.57 18.35 17.32
N LYS A 274 11.05 19.59 17.12
CA LYS A 274 12.00 20.22 18.04
C LYS A 274 11.32 20.62 19.35
N ASP A 275 10.10 21.13 19.26
CA ASP A 275 9.34 21.56 20.44
C ASP A 275 8.71 20.37 21.18
N TYR A 276 8.31 19.32 20.44
CA TYR A 276 7.69 18.10 20.97
C TYR A 276 8.42 16.83 20.51
N PRO A 277 9.66 16.58 20.99
CA PRO A 277 10.54 15.56 20.41
C PRO A 277 10.11 14.12 20.65
N ILE A 278 9.49 13.82 21.79
CA ILE A 278 9.16 12.44 22.17
C ILE A 278 7.85 12.00 21.53
N THR A 279 6.78 12.75 21.74
CA THR A 279 5.40 12.37 21.40
C THR A 279 4.77 13.23 20.30
N GLY A 280 5.49 14.22 19.77
CA GLY A 280 4.96 15.14 18.77
C GLY A 280 3.78 15.97 19.27
N VAL A 281 3.13 16.68 18.34
CA VAL A 281 1.95 17.51 18.62
C VAL A 281 0.65 16.70 18.79
N GLY A 282 0.73 15.38 18.64
CA GLY A 282 -0.38 14.44 18.72
C GLY A 282 -0.97 14.06 17.36
N LEU A 283 -1.37 12.78 17.23
CA LEU A 283 -2.00 12.26 16.01
C LEU A 283 -3.24 13.06 15.61
N GLY A 284 -3.30 13.43 14.34
CA GLY A 284 -4.37 14.23 13.74
C GLY A 284 -4.27 15.73 13.95
N ASN A 285 -3.23 16.22 14.61
CA ASN A 285 -3.09 17.63 14.94
C ASN A 285 -2.11 18.38 14.03
N PHE A 286 -1.50 17.73 13.04
CA PHE A 286 -0.56 18.35 12.12
C PHE A 286 -1.08 19.68 11.53
N ASN A 287 -2.21 19.63 10.82
CA ASN A 287 -2.76 20.81 10.13
C ASN A 287 -3.10 21.95 11.10
N LYS A 288 -3.67 21.63 12.26
CA LYS A 288 -4.02 22.61 13.29
C LYS A 288 -2.78 23.35 13.79
N PHE A 289 -1.78 22.61 14.25
CA PHE A 289 -0.55 23.22 14.79
C PHE A 289 0.23 23.95 13.69
N GLU A 290 0.24 23.41 12.47
CA GLU A 290 0.88 24.11 11.37
C GLU A 290 0.26 25.49 11.17
N MET A 291 -1.06 25.55 10.96
CA MET A 291 -1.76 26.81 10.70
C MET A 291 -1.66 27.80 11.86
N GLU A 292 -1.70 27.32 13.11
CA GLU A 292 -1.69 28.19 14.30
C GLU A 292 -0.29 28.70 14.67
N GLN A 293 0.76 27.89 14.47
CA GLN A 293 2.07 28.15 15.11
C GLN A 293 3.28 27.98 14.18
N TYR A 294 3.22 27.08 13.18
CA TYR A 294 4.42 26.66 12.45
C TYR A 294 4.44 27.01 10.96
N ILE A 295 3.34 27.55 10.43
CA ILE A 295 3.23 27.86 9.01
C ILE A 295 4.25 28.90 8.58
N SER A 296 4.96 28.61 7.50
CA SER A 296 5.95 29.53 6.96
C SER A 296 5.25 30.74 6.31
N PRO A 297 5.71 31.99 6.58
CA PRO A 297 5.24 33.17 5.83
C PRO A 297 5.50 33.08 4.32
N LYS A 298 6.37 32.15 3.88
CA LYS A 298 6.68 31.89 2.47
C LYS A 298 5.65 30.98 1.78
N ALA A 299 4.73 30.37 2.53
CA ALA A 299 3.71 29.48 1.99
C ALA A 299 2.77 30.27 1.05
N LYS A 300 2.59 29.79 -0.17
CA LYS A 300 1.73 30.39 -1.18
C LYS A 300 0.35 29.72 -1.22
N LEU A 301 0.25 28.49 -0.73
CA LEU A 301 -1.00 27.71 -0.65
C LEU A 301 -1.23 27.14 0.76
N PRO A 302 -1.30 27.99 1.80
CA PRO A 302 -1.37 27.55 3.20
C PRO A 302 -2.57 26.63 3.49
N THR A 303 -3.70 26.84 2.83
CA THR A 303 -4.92 26.02 3.00
C THR A 303 -4.78 24.60 2.43
N ALA A 304 -3.77 24.33 1.60
CA ALA A 304 -3.49 23.01 1.06
C ALA A 304 -2.69 22.12 2.03
N HIS A 305 -2.21 22.65 3.15
CA HIS A 305 -1.34 21.96 4.10
C HIS A 305 -2.11 21.08 5.09
N VAL A 306 -2.83 20.06 4.59
CA VAL A 306 -3.60 19.13 5.43
C VAL A 306 -2.75 18.05 6.10
N HIS A 307 -1.58 17.76 5.54
CA HIS A 307 -0.60 16.79 6.06
C HIS A 307 0.78 17.04 5.42
N ALA A 308 1.85 16.48 5.99
CA ALA A 308 3.22 16.77 5.58
C ALA A 308 3.63 16.27 4.17
N HIS A 309 2.75 15.56 3.45
CA HIS A 309 3.05 14.92 2.16
C HIS A 309 4.35 14.08 2.18
N ASN A 310 4.67 13.50 3.33
CA ASN A 310 5.75 12.55 3.52
C ASN A 310 5.46 11.79 4.82
N ASN A 311 5.45 10.46 4.76
CA ASN A 311 5.13 9.61 5.91
C ASN A 311 6.06 9.88 7.09
N LEU A 312 7.38 10.04 6.86
CA LEU A 312 8.36 10.21 7.94
C LEU A 312 8.18 11.56 8.62
N PHE A 313 8.07 12.64 7.85
CA PHE A 313 7.84 13.97 8.42
C PHE A 313 6.49 14.07 9.13
N HIS A 314 5.46 13.42 8.58
CA HIS A 314 4.14 13.41 9.20
C HIS A 314 4.16 12.67 10.55
N PHE A 315 4.72 11.47 10.62
CA PHE A 315 4.85 10.75 11.89
C PHE A 315 5.80 11.46 12.86
N LEU A 316 6.89 12.04 12.38
CA LEU A 316 7.81 12.82 13.22
C LEU A 316 7.10 14.02 13.88
N ALA A 317 6.29 14.76 13.12
CA ALA A 317 5.55 15.90 13.63
C ALA A 317 4.46 15.48 14.64
N GLU A 318 3.63 14.49 14.28
CA GLU A 318 2.45 14.12 15.09
C GLU A 318 2.77 13.19 16.25
N THR A 319 3.84 12.40 16.17
CA THR A 319 4.16 11.36 17.16
C THR A 319 5.57 11.43 17.72
N GLY A 320 6.36 12.41 17.29
CA GLY A 320 7.75 12.55 17.69
C GLY A 320 8.61 11.36 17.26
N ILE A 321 9.75 11.20 17.90
CA ILE A 321 10.65 10.07 17.66
C ILE A 321 10.04 8.74 18.07
N LEU A 322 9.10 8.74 19.03
CA LEU A 322 8.47 7.53 19.53
C LEU A 322 7.66 6.84 18.41
N GLY A 323 6.64 7.49 17.86
CA GLY A 323 5.84 6.86 16.80
C GLY A 323 6.62 6.66 15.50
N LEU A 324 7.55 7.57 15.15
CA LEU A 324 8.44 7.38 14.00
C LEU A 324 9.31 6.12 14.16
N SER A 325 9.90 5.88 15.33
CA SER A 325 10.68 4.67 15.57
C SER A 325 9.84 3.40 15.44
N GLY A 326 8.59 3.44 15.90
CA GLY A 326 7.63 2.35 15.72
C GLY A 326 7.35 2.06 14.24
N PHE A 327 7.19 3.11 13.43
CA PHE A 327 6.99 2.99 11.99
C PHE A 327 8.19 2.30 11.32
N ILE A 328 9.41 2.72 11.67
CA ILE A 328 10.64 2.13 11.15
C ILE A 328 10.79 0.66 11.58
N ILE A 329 10.57 0.36 12.87
CA ILE A 329 10.64 -1.01 13.43
C ILE A 329 9.64 -1.94 12.73
N MET A 330 8.42 -1.46 12.45
CA MET A 330 7.40 -2.23 11.75
C MET A 330 7.85 -2.60 10.34
N PHE A 331 8.32 -1.64 9.53
CA PHE A 331 8.80 -1.94 8.18
C PHE A 331 10.06 -2.79 8.18
N TYR A 332 10.99 -2.57 9.11
CA TYR A 332 12.14 -3.43 9.32
C TYR A 332 11.70 -4.88 9.58
N SER A 333 10.73 -5.07 10.48
CA SER A 333 10.17 -6.39 10.81
C SER A 333 9.51 -7.06 9.61
N ILE A 334 8.81 -6.29 8.77
CA ILE A 334 8.24 -6.77 7.49
C ILE A 334 9.35 -7.27 6.57
N PHE A 335 10.43 -6.50 6.37
CA PHE A 335 11.55 -6.94 5.55
C PHE A 335 12.22 -8.20 6.11
N CYS A 336 12.46 -8.26 7.42
CA CYS A 336 13.01 -9.45 8.08
C CYS A 336 12.12 -10.70 7.89
N GLY A 337 10.79 -10.54 7.91
CA GLY A 337 9.85 -11.63 7.68
C GLY A 337 9.78 -12.09 6.21
N LEU A 338 9.99 -11.19 5.25
CA LEU A 338 9.90 -11.49 3.81
C LEU A 338 11.24 -11.98 3.22
N MET A 339 12.37 -11.45 3.68
CA MET A 339 13.70 -11.66 3.09
C MET A 339 14.15 -13.14 3.00
N PRO A 340 13.85 -14.02 3.98
CA PRO A 340 14.21 -15.43 3.90
C PRO A 340 13.59 -16.15 2.70
N ARG A 341 12.44 -15.64 2.19
CA ARG A 341 11.66 -16.26 1.11
C ARG A 341 11.58 -15.40 -0.14
N ARG A 342 12.49 -14.42 -0.28
CA ARG A 342 12.58 -13.48 -1.41
C ARG A 342 12.67 -14.09 -2.80
N ARG A 343 12.97 -15.39 -2.90
CA ARG A 343 13.01 -16.13 -4.17
C ARG A 343 11.62 -16.54 -4.66
N GLN A 344 10.64 -16.68 -3.77
CA GLN A 344 9.24 -16.94 -4.15
C GLN A 344 8.64 -15.70 -4.81
N VAL A 345 7.91 -15.88 -5.91
CA VAL A 345 7.51 -14.74 -6.75
C VAL A 345 6.53 -13.81 -6.02
N ILE A 346 5.54 -14.37 -5.30
CA ILE A 346 4.58 -13.55 -4.55
C ILE A 346 5.24 -12.76 -3.41
N ILE A 347 6.30 -13.29 -2.80
CA ILE A 347 7.08 -12.59 -1.77
C ILE A 347 7.94 -11.50 -2.37
N LYS A 348 8.61 -11.80 -3.50
CA LYS A 348 9.34 -10.79 -4.26
C LYS A 348 8.42 -9.62 -4.64
N ALA A 349 7.21 -9.92 -5.11
CA ALA A 349 6.19 -8.93 -5.41
C ALA A 349 5.82 -8.10 -4.16
N ALA A 350 5.57 -8.75 -3.01
CA ALA A 350 5.29 -8.06 -1.75
C ALA A 350 6.43 -7.15 -1.24
N ILE A 351 7.69 -7.58 -1.41
CA ILE A 351 8.87 -6.76 -1.11
C ILE A 351 8.89 -5.52 -2.00
N LEU A 352 8.72 -5.69 -3.31
CA LEU A 352 8.75 -4.59 -4.28
C LEU A 352 7.56 -3.63 -4.11
N VAL A 353 6.38 -4.14 -3.77
CA VAL A 353 5.21 -3.33 -3.37
C VAL A 353 5.52 -2.51 -2.12
N THR A 354 6.16 -3.11 -1.12
CA THR A 354 6.58 -2.41 0.11
C THR A 354 7.59 -1.30 -0.19
N VAL A 355 8.57 -1.57 -1.05
CA VAL A 355 9.53 -0.55 -1.51
C VAL A 355 8.81 0.58 -2.26
N SER A 356 7.87 0.25 -3.16
CA SER A 356 7.05 1.24 -3.87
C SER A 356 6.29 2.16 -2.90
N LEU A 357 5.64 1.57 -1.89
CA LEU A 357 4.90 2.29 -0.87
C LEU A 357 5.80 3.27 -0.11
N LEU A 358 7.00 2.84 0.29
CA LEU A 358 7.95 3.67 1.02
C LEU A 358 8.48 4.83 0.16
N ILE A 359 8.84 4.57 -1.10
CA ILE A 359 9.33 5.62 -2.02
C ILE A 359 8.23 6.64 -2.32
N HIS A 360 7.02 6.18 -2.65
CA HIS A 360 5.87 7.07 -2.84
C HIS A 360 5.60 7.86 -1.55
N GLY A 361 5.75 7.22 -0.39
CA GLY A 361 5.62 7.78 0.94
C GLY A 361 6.61 8.89 1.27
N MET A 362 7.66 9.09 0.47
CA MET A 362 8.56 10.25 0.60
C MET A 362 7.97 11.53 0.00
N THR A 363 6.90 11.41 -0.79
CA THR A 363 6.30 12.54 -1.55
C THR A 363 4.79 12.66 -1.35
N GLU A 364 4.21 11.75 -0.58
CA GLU A 364 2.81 11.76 -0.18
C GLU A 364 2.66 11.11 1.20
N TYR A 365 1.68 11.55 2.00
CA TYR A 365 1.27 10.85 3.22
C TYR A 365 0.34 9.67 2.86
N ASN A 366 0.87 8.72 2.09
CA ASN A 366 0.10 7.61 1.57
C ASN A 366 -0.33 6.61 2.65
N PHE A 367 0.32 6.62 3.83
CA PHE A 367 -0.03 5.74 4.94
C PHE A 367 -1.36 6.15 5.59
N GLY A 368 -1.76 7.42 5.45
CA GLY A 368 -3.09 7.90 5.86
C GLY A 368 -4.23 7.52 4.91
N HIS A 369 -3.92 7.04 3.70
CA HIS A 369 -4.92 6.70 2.69
C HIS A 369 -5.54 5.33 2.95
N ARG A 370 -6.81 5.33 3.32
CA ARG A 370 -7.49 4.15 3.86
C ARG A 370 -7.58 3.01 2.83
N GLU A 371 -7.86 3.37 1.60
CA GLU A 371 -8.15 2.48 0.48
C GLU A 371 -6.88 1.75 0.03
N GLY A 372 -5.77 2.49 -0.10
CA GLY A 372 -4.48 1.94 -0.50
C GLY A 372 -3.88 1.03 0.57
N MET A 373 -3.86 1.48 1.81
CA MET A 373 -3.24 0.72 2.89
C MET A 373 -3.99 -0.57 3.23
N ARG A 374 -5.33 -0.61 3.12
CA ARG A 374 -6.09 -1.88 3.24
C ARG A 374 -5.62 -2.92 2.21
N ILE A 375 -5.39 -2.49 0.97
CA ILE A 375 -4.88 -3.35 -0.11
C ILE A 375 -3.44 -3.77 0.14
N TYR A 376 -2.58 -2.85 0.60
CA TYR A 376 -1.20 -3.16 0.99
C TYR A 376 -1.12 -4.27 2.03
N TRP A 377 -1.84 -4.10 3.15
CA TRP A 377 -1.86 -5.10 4.23
C TRP A 377 -2.41 -6.43 3.75
N PHE A 378 -3.46 -6.40 2.93
CA PHE A 378 -4.02 -7.61 2.32
C PHE A 378 -3.02 -8.33 1.40
N ILE A 379 -2.27 -7.60 0.55
CA ILE A 379 -1.21 -8.17 -0.30
C ILE A 379 -0.12 -8.85 0.54
N LEU A 380 0.33 -8.21 1.63
CA LEU A 380 1.28 -8.83 2.56
C LEU A 380 0.74 -10.13 3.15
N GLY A 381 -0.55 -10.15 3.55
CA GLY A 381 -1.21 -11.35 4.05
C GLY A 381 -1.27 -12.46 3.00
N LEU A 382 -1.62 -12.14 1.75
CA LEU A 382 -1.67 -13.10 0.65
C LEU A 382 -0.31 -13.73 0.38
N ALA A 383 0.76 -12.93 0.42
CA ALA A 383 2.10 -13.40 0.16
C ALA A 383 2.59 -14.45 1.18
N LEU A 384 2.11 -14.36 2.42
CA LEU A 384 2.57 -15.17 3.55
C LEU A 384 1.62 -16.32 3.94
N CYS A 385 0.34 -16.27 3.56
CA CYS A 385 -0.70 -17.14 4.11
C CYS A 385 -0.51 -18.65 3.90
N LEU A 386 0.10 -19.08 2.79
CA LEU A 386 0.29 -20.49 2.45
C LEU A 386 1.73 -21.00 2.67
N GLN A 387 2.59 -20.21 3.32
CA GLN A 387 4.02 -20.53 3.40
C GLN A 387 4.39 -21.62 4.41
N LYS A 388 3.54 -21.88 5.40
CA LYS A 388 3.78 -22.94 6.39
C LYS A 388 3.47 -24.35 5.87
N ASN A 389 2.73 -24.47 4.75
CA ASN A 389 2.32 -25.76 4.19
C ASN A 389 3.29 -26.29 3.10
N ALA A 390 4.46 -25.67 2.91
CA ALA A 390 5.45 -26.07 1.91
C ALA A 390 6.64 -26.85 2.51
N LYS A 391 6.46 -27.39 3.73
CA LYS A 391 7.43 -28.22 4.44
C LYS A 391 6.96 -29.68 4.62
N GLU A 392 5.98 -30.10 3.84
CA GLU A 392 5.63 -31.52 3.69
C GLU A 392 5.99 -31.98 2.27
#